data_AF-A0A7S1RTX7-F1
#
_entry.id   AF-A0A7S1RTX7-F1
#
_cell.length_a   1.000
_cell.length_b   1.000
_cell.length_c   1.000
_cell.angle_alpha   90.00
_cell.angle_beta   90.00
_cell.angle_gamma   90.00
#
_symmetry.space_group_name_H-M   'P 1'
#
loop_
_entity.id
_entity.type
_entity.pdbx_description
1 polymer ?
#
loop_
_entity_poly.entity_id
_entity_poly.type
_entity_poly.pdbx_seq_one_letter_code
_entity_poly.pdbx_strand_id
1 'polypeptide(L)'
;MIALLPVTFIVIPVARNFLEETPKTPNEVATTRKHLAEQKEACFLCCLMFLGTVALTFIGIVYESVAVNAVASLAVAVVMLVAFSVLLKPIIAKVNAFFLLQTSLGFSIAGASFYFYTDAPEQYPEGPHFSQEFYTSILGTAGSICSLLGICTYQRYASQWTYRGLLFVSNVALSLLSVSDIILFTRLNVHFGLPDHAFVLGASVLTSVIAQWMWMPGIVILSQLCPKGMEATMYALLAGCHNLGNTVASSCGAWVLELLHCQPTGAIGESKQFEHLWVGSVLSTVLPMVTLILLPWLIPNARQTDKLLEDCERDATSGSLWKRWVAR
;
A
#
# COMPACT_ATOMS: atom_id res chain seq x y z
N MET A 1 -16.03 8.49 -22.02
CA MET A 1 -17.34 8.41 -21.32
C MET A 1 -17.30 7.56 -20.04
N ILE A 2 -16.45 6.54 -19.93
CA ILE A 2 -16.43 5.63 -18.74
C ILE A 2 -16.06 6.35 -17.43
N ALA A 3 -15.25 7.42 -17.48
CA ALA A 3 -14.91 8.21 -16.29
C ALA A 3 -16.03 9.15 -15.79
N LEU A 4 -17.07 9.43 -16.59
CA LEU A 4 -18.16 10.33 -16.17
C LEU A 4 -19.08 9.69 -15.13
N LEU A 5 -19.31 8.39 -15.23
CA LEU A 5 -20.18 7.64 -14.32
C LEU A 5 -19.67 7.70 -12.85
N PRO A 6 -18.40 7.34 -12.54
CA PRO A 6 -17.87 7.47 -11.19
C PRO A 6 -17.87 8.92 -10.69
N VAL A 7 -17.55 9.88 -11.55
CA VAL A 7 -17.55 11.31 -11.19
C VAL A 7 -18.95 11.77 -10.82
N THR A 8 -20.00 11.33 -11.52
CA THR A 8 -21.38 11.67 -11.16
C THR A 8 -21.79 11.14 -9.78
N PHE A 9 -21.32 9.96 -9.36
CA PHE A 9 -21.58 9.41 -8.01
C PHE A 9 -20.92 10.20 -6.89
N ILE A 10 -19.91 11.02 -7.18
CA ILE A 10 -19.24 11.86 -6.17
C ILE A 10 -19.78 13.29 -6.26
N VAL A 11 -19.82 13.87 -7.45
CA VAL A 11 -20.18 15.27 -7.67
C VAL A 11 -21.65 15.53 -7.35
N ILE A 12 -22.57 14.61 -7.69
CA ILE A 12 -24.00 14.83 -7.44
C ILE A 12 -24.31 14.82 -5.93
N PRO A 13 -23.86 13.85 -5.11
CA PRO A 13 -24.06 13.90 -3.67
C PRO A 13 -23.40 15.10 -3.00
N VAL A 14 -22.19 15.48 -3.42
CA VAL A 14 -21.50 16.68 -2.90
C VAL A 14 -22.27 17.95 -3.26
N ALA A 15 -22.70 18.10 -4.51
CA ALA A 15 -23.48 19.26 -4.95
C ALA A 15 -24.86 19.33 -4.28
N ARG A 16 -25.44 18.17 -3.92
CA ARG A 16 -26.70 18.07 -3.17
C ARG A 16 -26.52 18.13 -1.65
N ASN A 17 -25.31 18.43 -1.18
CA ASN A 17 -24.97 18.54 0.24
C ASN A 17 -25.32 17.30 1.08
N PHE A 18 -25.13 16.10 0.53
CA PHE A 18 -25.35 14.84 1.27
C PHE A 18 -24.40 14.67 2.45
N LEU A 19 -23.28 15.42 2.45
CA LEU A 19 -22.28 15.45 3.52
C LEU A 19 -22.61 16.49 4.61
N GLU A 20 -23.74 17.21 4.49
CA GLU A 20 -24.18 18.25 5.44
C GLU A 20 -23.11 19.33 5.70
N GLU A 21 -22.29 19.65 4.70
CA GLU A 21 -21.28 20.69 4.81
C GLU A 21 -21.94 22.07 4.89
N THR A 22 -21.52 22.86 5.88
CA THR A 22 -21.93 24.26 5.98
C THR A 22 -21.00 25.13 5.12
N PRO A 23 -21.55 26.00 4.25
CA PRO A 23 -20.72 26.90 3.45
C PRO A 23 -19.88 27.78 4.37
N LYS A 24 -18.55 27.68 4.25
CA LYS A 24 -17.63 28.53 5.03
C LYS A 24 -17.80 29.98 4.64
N THR A 25 -17.84 30.86 5.64
CA THR A 25 -17.87 32.31 5.43
C THR A 25 -16.58 32.79 4.74
N PRO A 26 -16.61 33.91 3.98
CA PRO A 26 -15.41 34.45 3.35
C PRO A 26 -14.25 34.68 4.33
N ASN A 27 -14.54 35.05 5.58
CA ASN A 27 -13.55 35.23 6.64
C ASN A 27 -12.92 33.90 7.10
N GLU A 28 -13.70 32.81 7.20
CA GLU A 28 -13.18 31.48 7.52
C GLU A 28 -12.32 30.91 6.38
N VAL A 29 -12.69 31.19 5.13
CA VAL A 29 -11.89 30.82 3.95
C VAL A 29 -10.55 31.57 3.97
N ALA A 30 -10.56 32.88 4.21
CA ALA A 30 -9.34 33.69 4.31
C ALA A 30 -8.42 33.19 5.44
N THR A 31 -8.99 32.86 6.60
CA THR A 31 -8.25 32.33 7.76
C THR A 31 -7.64 30.97 7.44
N THR A 32 -8.39 30.08 6.78
CA THR A 32 -7.88 28.75 6.37
C THR A 32 -6.75 28.87 5.36
N ARG A 33 -6.89 29.76 4.36
CA ARG A 33 -5.82 30.01 3.37
C ARG A 33 -4.56 30.58 4.00
N LYS A 34 -4.71 31.50 4.94
CA LYS A 34 -3.59 32.07 5.69
C LYS A 34 -2.87 31.00 6.50
N HIS A 35 -3.61 30.15 7.22
CA HIS A 35 -3.04 29.02 7.98
C HIS A 35 -2.29 28.04 7.06
N LEU A 36 -2.84 27.72 5.88
CA LEU A 36 -2.17 26.86 4.91
C LEU A 36 -0.88 27.50 4.37
N ALA A 37 -0.89 28.81 4.10
CA ALA A 37 0.28 29.55 3.64
C ALA A 37 1.39 29.67 4.71
N GLU A 38 1.02 29.64 5.99
CA GLU A 38 1.97 29.62 7.12
C GLU A 38 2.68 28.26 7.26
N GLN A 39 2.11 27.19 6.70
CA GLN A 39 2.60 25.80 6.80
C GLN A 39 3.58 25.45 5.66
N LYS A 40 4.69 26.17 5.62
CA LYS A 40 5.71 26.06 4.55
C LYS A 40 6.31 24.67 4.44
N GLU A 41 6.47 23.97 5.56
CA GLU A 41 7.06 22.63 5.62
C GLU A 41 6.16 21.59 4.96
N ALA A 42 4.85 21.66 5.15
CA ALA A 42 3.91 20.76 4.47
C ALA A 42 3.89 21.02 2.96
N CYS A 43 3.93 22.29 2.54
CA CYS A 43 4.06 22.65 1.13
C CYS A 43 5.35 22.10 0.52
N PHE A 44 6.48 22.24 1.23
CA PHE A 44 7.77 21.68 0.82
C PHE A 44 7.70 20.15 0.67
N LEU A 45 7.09 19.43 1.62
CA LEU A 45 6.92 17.98 1.53
C LEU A 45 6.06 17.57 0.33
N CYS A 46 4.98 18.30 0.03
CA CYS A 46 4.19 18.06 -1.17
C CYS A 46 4.99 18.27 -2.46
N CYS A 47 5.76 19.35 -2.55
CA CYS A 47 6.64 19.62 -3.68
C CYS A 47 7.72 18.53 -3.83
N LEU A 48 8.34 18.12 -2.72
CA LEU A 48 9.35 17.07 -2.70
C LEU A 48 8.78 15.73 -3.19
N MET A 49 7.57 15.37 -2.72
CA MET A 49 6.88 14.16 -3.18
C MET A 49 6.57 14.23 -4.67
N PHE A 50 6.07 15.37 -5.16
CA PHE A 50 5.77 15.56 -6.58
C PHE A 50 7.03 15.42 -7.44
N LEU A 51 8.10 16.13 -7.09
CA LEU A 51 9.37 16.06 -7.81
C LEU A 51 9.98 14.66 -7.76
N GLY A 52 9.91 13.98 -6.62
CA GLY A 52 10.33 12.59 -6.47
C GLY A 52 9.59 11.65 -7.41
N THR A 53 8.25 11.74 -7.46
CA THR A 53 7.43 10.91 -8.35
C THR A 53 7.67 11.22 -9.83
N VAL A 54 7.87 12.50 -10.20
CA VAL A 54 8.24 12.88 -11.57
C VAL A 54 9.61 12.30 -11.94
N ALA A 55 10.59 12.37 -11.03
CA ALA A 55 11.91 11.80 -11.24
C ALA A 55 11.85 10.27 -11.41
N LEU A 56 11.07 9.56 -10.58
CA LEU A 56 10.90 8.11 -10.72
C LEU A 56 10.24 7.73 -12.04
N THR A 57 9.20 8.46 -12.45
CA THR A 57 8.55 8.24 -13.74
C THR A 57 9.54 8.48 -14.89
N PHE A 58 10.32 9.55 -14.84
CA PHE A 58 11.33 9.84 -15.85
C PHE A 58 12.42 8.76 -15.93
N ILE A 59 12.94 8.33 -14.77
CA ILE A 59 13.96 7.28 -14.70
C ILE A 59 13.40 5.96 -15.24
N GLY A 60 12.16 5.59 -14.87
CA GLY A 60 11.50 4.37 -15.34
C GLY A 60 11.23 4.35 -16.85
N ILE A 61 11.06 5.53 -17.48
CA ILE A 61 10.88 5.64 -18.93
C ILE A 61 12.23 5.62 -19.66
N VAL A 62 13.26 6.28 -19.11
CA VAL A 62 14.56 6.45 -19.78
C VAL A 62 15.48 5.25 -19.59
N TYR A 63 15.43 4.60 -18.42
CA TYR A 63 16.28 3.48 -18.07
C TYR A 63 15.48 2.18 -18.03
N GLU A 64 15.81 1.26 -18.93
CA GLU A 64 15.22 -0.08 -18.97
C GLU A 64 15.74 -1.00 -17.85
N SER A 65 16.82 -0.61 -17.16
CA SER A 65 17.40 -1.41 -16.09
C SER A 65 16.54 -1.41 -14.82
N VAL A 66 16.07 -2.59 -14.43
CA VAL A 66 15.25 -2.79 -13.23
C VAL A 66 16.03 -2.46 -11.95
N ALA A 67 17.33 -2.77 -11.92
CA ALA A 67 18.22 -2.39 -10.82
C ALA A 67 18.28 -0.86 -10.61
N VAL A 68 18.39 -0.08 -11.70
CA VAL A 68 18.40 1.40 -11.62
C VAL A 68 17.07 1.91 -11.07
N ASN A 69 15.95 1.34 -11.53
CA ASN A 69 14.61 1.70 -11.05
C ASN A 69 14.41 1.37 -9.56
N ALA A 70 14.90 0.22 -9.10
CA ALA A 70 14.88 -0.17 -7.69
C ALA A 70 15.73 0.75 -6.82
N VAL A 71 16.95 1.08 -7.24
CA VAL A 71 17.84 2.00 -6.50
C VAL A 71 17.25 3.41 -6.46
N ALA A 72 16.71 3.91 -7.57
CA ALA A 72 16.10 5.23 -7.64
C ALA A 72 14.87 5.36 -6.73
N SER A 73 13.95 4.38 -6.80
CA SER A 73 12.76 4.34 -5.94
C SER A 73 13.12 4.26 -4.46
N LEU A 74 14.11 3.43 -4.09
CA LEU A 74 14.61 3.36 -2.72
C LEU A 74 15.23 4.68 -2.26
N ALA A 75 16.02 5.33 -3.12
CA ALA A 75 16.63 6.63 -2.80
C ALA A 75 15.55 7.71 -2.55
N VAL A 76 14.53 7.79 -3.40
CA VAL A 76 13.40 8.72 -3.21
C VAL A 76 12.64 8.39 -1.93
N ALA A 77 12.39 7.11 -1.64
CA ALA A 77 11.73 6.69 -0.41
C ALA A 77 12.53 7.05 0.85
N VAL A 78 13.85 6.89 0.84
CA VAL A 78 14.75 7.30 1.95
C VAL A 78 14.73 8.82 2.13
N VAL A 79 14.84 9.59 1.04
CA VAL A 79 14.74 11.06 1.09
C VAL A 79 13.40 11.50 1.68
N MET A 80 12.31 10.89 1.24
CA MET A 80 10.97 11.17 1.76
C MET A 80 10.82 10.79 3.23
N LEU A 81 11.32 9.62 3.63
CA LEU A 81 11.30 9.14 5.01
C LEU A 81 12.06 10.10 5.94
N VAL A 82 13.25 10.55 5.52
CA VAL A 82 14.06 11.52 6.28
C VAL A 82 13.35 12.86 6.35
N ALA A 83 12.85 13.39 5.23
CA ALA A 83 12.15 14.66 5.20
C ALA A 83 10.92 14.67 6.13
N PHE A 84 10.12 13.60 6.14
CA PHE A 84 8.97 13.47 7.04
C PHE A 84 9.40 13.38 8.50
N SER A 85 10.44 12.62 8.78
CA SER A 85 10.99 12.47 10.14
C SER A 85 11.53 13.77 10.72
N VAL A 86 12.04 14.65 9.86
CA VAL A 86 12.59 15.95 10.27
C VAL A 86 11.51 17.02 10.39
N LEU A 87 10.57 17.07 9.44
CA LEU A 87 9.64 18.20 9.28
C LEU A 87 8.29 18.00 9.99
N LEU A 88 7.81 16.77 10.13
CA LEU A 88 6.51 16.50 10.76
C LEU A 88 6.62 16.25 12.27
N LYS A 89 5.48 16.33 12.95
CA LYS A 89 5.33 15.91 14.34
C LYS A 89 5.80 14.44 14.49
N PRO A 90 6.56 14.08 15.55
CA PRO A 90 7.12 12.75 15.69
C PRO A 90 6.11 11.59 15.62
N ILE A 91 4.88 11.79 16.11
CA ILE A 91 3.84 10.76 16.03
C ILE A 91 3.40 10.49 14.57
N ILE A 92 3.22 11.56 13.78
CA ILE A 92 2.85 11.47 12.36
C ILE A 92 3.98 10.83 11.57
N ALA A 93 5.21 11.30 11.80
CA ALA A 93 6.41 10.78 11.14
C ALA A 93 6.62 9.29 11.40
N LYS A 94 6.51 8.84 12.66
CA LYS A 94 6.70 7.43 13.03
C LYS A 94 5.65 6.51 12.40
N VAL A 95 4.39 6.92 12.41
CA VAL A 95 3.32 6.13 11.80
C VAL A 95 3.50 6.06 10.29
N ASN A 96 3.82 7.18 9.63
CA ASN A 96 4.12 7.18 8.20
C ASN A 96 5.34 6.32 7.86
N ALA A 97 6.40 6.38 8.69
CA ALA A 97 7.59 5.54 8.53
C ALA A 97 7.24 4.05 8.59
N PHE A 98 6.40 3.63 9.53
CA PHE A 98 5.94 2.25 9.63
C PHE A 98 5.24 1.81 8.35
N PHE A 99 4.24 2.56 7.87
CA PHE A 99 3.50 2.18 6.67
C PHE A 99 4.36 2.23 5.40
N LEU A 100 5.23 3.24 5.26
CA LEU A 100 6.15 3.31 4.13
C LEU A 100 7.08 2.09 4.11
N LEU A 101 7.66 1.71 5.25
CA LEU A 101 8.53 0.53 5.35
C LEU A 101 7.75 -0.77 5.10
N GLN A 102 6.58 -0.92 5.73
CA GLN A 102 5.70 -2.07 5.59
C GLN A 102 5.34 -2.30 4.12
N THR A 103 4.93 -1.24 3.42
CA THR A 103 4.53 -1.32 2.01
C THR A 103 5.74 -1.52 1.10
N SER A 104 6.86 -0.82 1.33
CA SER A 104 8.08 -0.95 0.51
C SER A 104 8.69 -2.35 0.55
N LEU A 105 8.57 -3.04 1.68
CA LEU A 105 9.09 -4.40 1.87
C LEU A 105 8.13 -5.48 1.35
N GLY A 106 6.91 -5.13 0.96
CA GLY A 106 5.93 -6.03 0.34
C GLY A 106 6.20 -6.25 -1.14
N PHE A 107 7.37 -6.83 -1.46
CA PHE A 107 7.84 -6.96 -2.84
C PHE A 107 6.80 -7.60 -3.76
N SER A 108 6.52 -6.94 -4.88
CA SER A 108 5.52 -7.42 -5.82
C SER A 108 6.15 -8.40 -6.81
N ILE A 109 5.59 -9.61 -6.88
CA ILE A 109 5.93 -10.63 -7.88
C ILE A 109 4.86 -10.75 -8.97
N ALA A 110 3.91 -9.82 -9.01
CA ALA A 110 2.70 -9.91 -9.84
C ALA A 110 2.98 -10.12 -11.33
N GLY A 111 4.08 -9.56 -11.85
CA GLY A 111 4.49 -9.73 -13.25
C GLY A 111 4.78 -11.19 -13.60
N ALA A 112 5.68 -11.85 -12.86
CA ALA A 112 6.01 -13.25 -13.10
C ALA A 112 4.86 -14.19 -12.74
N SER A 113 4.11 -13.89 -11.68
CA SER A 113 2.91 -14.65 -11.31
C SER A 113 1.87 -14.65 -12.44
N PHE A 114 1.66 -13.54 -13.13
CA PHE A 114 0.71 -13.47 -14.24
C PHE A 114 1.03 -14.53 -15.32
N TYR A 115 2.26 -14.55 -15.82
CA TYR A 115 2.71 -15.57 -16.78
C TYR A 115 2.58 -16.99 -16.22
N PHE A 116 2.98 -17.21 -14.97
CA PHE A 116 2.83 -18.51 -14.31
C PHE A 116 1.37 -19.02 -14.36
N TYR A 117 0.40 -18.14 -14.14
CA TYR A 117 -1.02 -18.50 -14.14
C TYR A 117 -1.60 -18.68 -15.55
N THR A 118 -1.19 -17.86 -16.52
CA THR A 118 -1.89 -17.73 -17.81
C THR A 118 -1.17 -18.33 -19.01
N ASP A 119 0.12 -18.68 -18.89
CA ASP A 119 0.89 -19.26 -19.98
C ASP A 119 0.23 -20.56 -20.49
N ALA A 120 0.30 -20.79 -21.79
CA ALA A 120 -0.26 -21.95 -22.47
C ALA A 120 0.60 -23.21 -22.26
N PRO A 121 0.06 -24.42 -22.53
CA PRO A 121 0.80 -25.68 -22.40
C PRO A 121 2.11 -25.73 -23.19
N GLU A 122 2.19 -25.02 -24.31
CA GLU A 122 3.43 -24.95 -25.11
C GLU A 122 4.50 -24.07 -24.45
N GLN A 123 4.09 -23.07 -23.66
CA GLN A 123 4.98 -22.13 -22.97
C GLN A 123 5.46 -22.71 -21.64
N TYR A 124 4.53 -23.26 -20.84
CA TYR A 124 4.80 -23.85 -19.54
C TYR A 124 3.92 -25.08 -19.26
N PRO A 125 4.31 -26.30 -19.70
CA PRO A 125 3.45 -27.49 -19.66
C PRO A 125 2.90 -27.88 -18.29
N GLU A 126 3.60 -27.52 -17.21
CA GLU A 126 3.19 -27.86 -15.85
C GLU A 126 2.27 -26.80 -15.24
N GLY A 127 1.94 -25.72 -15.95
CA GLY A 127 1.21 -24.58 -15.40
C GLY A 127 -0.29 -24.81 -15.15
N PRO A 128 -0.97 -23.84 -14.49
CA PRO A 128 -2.41 -23.86 -14.26
C PRO A 128 -3.24 -23.58 -15.52
N HIS A 129 -2.66 -22.90 -16.51
CA HIS A 129 -3.29 -22.59 -17.80
C HIS A 129 -4.63 -21.87 -17.70
N PHE A 130 -4.72 -20.89 -16.80
CA PHE A 130 -5.94 -20.12 -16.61
C PHE A 130 -6.20 -19.21 -17.80
N SER A 131 -7.47 -19.10 -18.19
CA SER A 131 -7.86 -18.07 -19.15
C SER A 131 -7.65 -16.68 -18.55
N GLN A 132 -7.29 -15.72 -19.39
CA GLN A 132 -7.16 -14.33 -18.98
C GLN A 132 -8.46 -13.79 -18.38
N GLU A 133 -9.63 -14.25 -18.88
CA GLU A 133 -10.95 -13.93 -18.33
C GLU A 133 -11.11 -14.44 -16.90
N PHE A 134 -10.73 -15.69 -16.61
CA PHE A 134 -10.78 -16.23 -15.26
C PHE A 134 -9.86 -15.46 -14.32
N TYR A 135 -8.60 -15.26 -14.73
CA TYR A 135 -7.59 -14.61 -13.90
C TYR A 135 -7.93 -13.15 -13.59
N THR A 136 -8.38 -12.37 -14.58
CA THR A 136 -8.63 -10.93 -14.40
C THR A 136 -10.04 -10.65 -13.91
N SER A 137 -11.05 -11.28 -14.50
CA SER A 137 -12.46 -10.90 -14.27
C SER A 137 -13.07 -11.70 -13.13
N ILE A 138 -12.90 -13.03 -13.11
CA ILE A 138 -13.52 -13.87 -12.07
C ILE A 138 -12.80 -13.66 -10.73
N LEU A 139 -11.47 -13.81 -10.68
CA LEU A 139 -10.71 -13.57 -9.44
C LEU A 139 -10.84 -12.10 -8.99
N GLY A 140 -10.81 -11.14 -9.92
CA GLY A 140 -10.97 -9.72 -9.60
C GLY A 140 -12.35 -9.39 -9.02
N THR A 141 -13.42 -9.94 -9.60
CA THR A 141 -14.80 -9.73 -9.11
C THR A 141 -15.00 -10.41 -7.76
N ALA A 142 -14.55 -11.66 -7.61
CA ALA A 142 -14.61 -12.39 -6.34
C ALA A 142 -13.83 -11.65 -5.25
N GLY A 143 -12.60 -11.21 -5.54
CA GLY A 143 -11.78 -10.42 -4.63
C GLY A 143 -12.44 -9.09 -4.24
N SER A 144 -13.14 -8.42 -5.17
CA SER A 144 -13.88 -7.19 -4.88
C SER A 144 -15.07 -7.42 -3.94
N ILE A 145 -15.88 -8.46 -4.20
CA ILE A 145 -17.00 -8.84 -3.32
C ILE A 145 -16.47 -9.19 -1.93
N CYS A 146 -15.40 -9.98 -1.86
CA CYS A 146 -14.79 -10.39 -0.61
C CYS A 146 -14.08 -9.23 0.11
N SER A 147 -13.60 -8.22 -0.61
CA SER A 147 -13.10 -6.98 -0.01
C SER A 147 -14.22 -6.22 0.71
N LEU A 148 -15.42 -6.13 0.12
CA LEU A 148 -16.59 -5.56 0.80
C LEU A 148 -16.95 -6.33 2.07
N LEU A 149 -16.92 -7.67 2.00
CA LEU A 149 -17.10 -8.51 3.19
C LEU A 149 -15.99 -8.26 4.23
N GLY A 150 -14.76 -8.06 3.79
CA GLY A 150 -13.62 -7.67 4.64
C GLY A 150 -13.88 -6.36 5.39
N ILE A 151 -14.41 -5.34 4.70
CA ILE A 151 -14.78 -4.07 5.33
C ILE A 151 -15.91 -4.26 6.35
N CYS A 152 -16.97 -4.99 6.00
CA CYS A 152 -18.09 -5.25 6.91
C CYS A 152 -17.66 -6.01 8.17
N THR A 153 -16.83 -7.05 8.00
CA THR A 153 -16.30 -7.85 9.11
C THR A 153 -15.33 -7.05 9.97
N TYR A 154 -14.48 -6.23 9.36
CA TYR A 154 -13.59 -5.30 10.08
C TYR A 154 -14.39 -4.34 10.97
N GLN A 155 -15.40 -3.67 10.41
CA GLN A 155 -16.20 -2.70 11.16
C GLN A 155 -16.90 -3.34 12.36
N ARG A 156 -17.39 -4.57 12.19
CA ARG A 156 -18.09 -5.32 13.25
C ARG A 156 -17.17 -5.83 14.36
N TYR A 157 -16.00 -6.35 14.02
CA TYR A 157 -15.17 -7.10 14.98
C TYR A 157 -13.86 -6.42 15.36
N ALA A 158 -13.22 -5.70 14.42
CA ALA A 158 -11.86 -5.17 14.58
C ALA A 158 -11.81 -3.68 14.93
N SER A 159 -12.91 -2.94 14.78
CA SER A 159 -12.99 -1.50 15.02
C SER A 159 -12.66 -1.07 16.46
N GLN A 160 -12.78 -1.98 17.44
CA GLN A 160 -12.48 -1.70 18.86
C GLN A 160 -11.07 -2.17 19.28
N TRP A 161 -10.32 -2.77 18.36
CA TRP A 161 -9.00 -3.34 18.68
C TRP A 161 -7.92 -2.25 18.74
N THR A 162 -6.79 -2.58 19.36
CA THR A 162 -5.60 -1.72 19.31
C THR A 162 -4.96 -1.77 17.93
N TYR A 163 -4.38 -0.65 17.48
CA TYR A 163 -3.67 -0.59 16.19
C TYR A 163 -2.58 -1.66 16.11
N ARG A 164 -1.78 -1.80 17.17
CA ARG A 164 -0.71 -2.80 17.24
C ARG A 164 -1.23 -4.23 17.15
N GLY A 165 -2.27 -4.57 17.91
CA GLY A 165 -2.82 -5.92 17.92
C GLY A 165 -3.37 -6.31 16.55
N LEU A 166 -4.11 -5.39 15.92
CA LEU A 166 -4.69 -5.66 14.62
C LEU A 166 -3.62 -5.75 13.52
N LEU A 167 -2.68 -4.79 13.45
CA LEU A 167 -1.60 -4.83 12.46
C LEU A 167 -0.78 -6.11 12.60
N PHE A 168 -0.48 -6.56 13.83
CA PHE A 168 0.22 -7.82 14.07
C PHE A 168 -0.58 -9.02 13.59
N VAL A 169 -1.84 -9.18 14.04
CA VAL A 169 -2.68 -10.33 13.69
C VAL A 169 -2.94 -10.41 12.19
N SER A 170 -3.29 -9.29 11.55
CA SER A 170 -3.54 -9.25 10.11
C SER A 170 -2.29 -9.58 9.30
N ASN A 171 -1.11 -9.11 9.72
CA ASN A 171 0.15 -9.45 9.05
C ASN A 171 0.52 -10.93 9.18
N VAL A 172 0.40 -11.49 10.38
CA VAL A 172 0.64 -12.92 10.61
C VAL A 172 -0.34 -13.76 9.78
N ALA A 173 -1.62 -13.39 9.77
CA ALA A 173 -2.63 -14.11 9.02
C ALA A 173 -2.41 -14.01 7.50
N LEU A 174 -2.01 -12.84 6.99
CA LEU A 174 -1.63 -12.67 5.58
C LEU A 174 -0.42 -13.55 5.23
N SER A 175 0.57 -13.60 6.11
CA SER A 175 1.77 -14.43 5.90
C SER A 175 1.47 -15.92 5.87
N LEU A 176 0.53 -16.38 6.71
CA LEU A 176 0.04 -17.75 6.67
C LEU A 176 -0.71 -18.04 5.36
N LEU A 177 -1.48 -17.08 4.84
CA LEU A 177 -2.16 -17.23 3.55
C LEU A 177 -1.18 -17.26 2.38
N SER A 178 -0.09 -16.50 2.43
CA SER A 178 0.96 -16.51 1.41
C SER A 178 1.69 -17.86 1.29
N VAL A 179 1.58 -18.75 2.29
CA VAL A 179 2.01 -20.15 2.13
C VAL A 179 1.23 -20.86 1.03
N SER A 180 -0.04 -20.47 0.80
CA SER A 180 -0.84 -21.00 -0.32
C SER A 180 -0.22 -20.65 -1.67
N ASP A 181 0.36 -19.44 -1.80
CA ASP A 181 1.06 -19.03 -3.02
C ASP A 181 2.30 -19.91 -3.25
N ILE A 182 3.06 -20.21 -2.19
CA ILE A 182 4.22 -21.12 -2.26
C ILE A 182 3.79 -22.53 -2.69
N ILE A 183 2.71 -23.06 -2.09
CA ILE A 183 2.15 -24.38 -2.44
C ILE A 183 1.77 -24.41 -3.93
N LEU A 184 1.23 -23.32 -4.45
CA LEU A 184 0.85 -23.23 -5.85
C LEU A 184 2.07 -23.11 -6.77
N PHE A 185 3.02 -22.22 -6.48
CA PHE A 185 4.20 -22.02 -7.32
C PHE A 185 5.08 -23.27 -7.41
N THR A 186 5.08 -24.10 -6.37
CA THR A 186 5.76 -25.41 -6.36
C THR A 186 4.91 -26.55 -6.91
N ARG A 187 3.68 -26.27 -7.38
CA ARG A 187 2.70 -27.24 -7.89
C ARG A 187 2.35 -28.37 -6.90
N LEU A 188 2.60 -28.17 -5.60
CA LEU A 188 2.26 -29.13 -4.55
C LEU A 188 0.76 -29.37 -4.44
N ASN A 189 -0.06 -28.38 -4.79
CA ASN A 189 -1.51 -28.53 -4.82
C ASN A 189 -1.98 -29.65 -5.75
N VAL A 190 -1.33 -29.83 -6.91
CA VAL A 190 -1.63 -30.91 -7.86
C VAL A 190 -1.22 -32.26 -7.29
N HIS A 191 -0.10 -32.32 -6.57
CA HIS A 191 0.33 -33.54 -5.87
C HIS A 191 -0.68 -33.98 -4.80
N PHE A 192 -1.36 -33.02 -4.15
CA PHE A 192 -2.47 -33.29 -3.22
C PHE A 192 -3.83 -33.54 -3.90
N GLY A 193 -3.90 -33.51 -5.23
CA GLY A 193 -5.14 -33.71 -5.99
C GLY A 193 -6.12 -32.53 -5.94
N LEU A 194 -5.66 -31.33 -5.58
CA LEU A 194 -6.49 -30.13 -5.50
C LEU A 194 -6.56 -29.42 -6.86
N PRO A 195 -7.77 -29.11 -7.36
CA PRO A 195 -7.91 -28.42 -8.64
C PRO A 195 -7.43 -26.96 -8.54
N ASP A 196 -6.59 -26.56 -9.49
CA ASP A 196 -5.94 -25.24 -9.55
C ASP A 196 -6.94 -24.07 -9.39
N HIS A 197 -8.03 -24.10 -10.15
CA HIS A 197 -9.06 -23.04 -10.14
C HIS A 197 -9.69 -22.84 -8.76
N ALA A 198 -10.06 -23.93 -8.07
CA ALA A 198 -10.72 -23.82 -6.77
C ALA A 198 -9.75 -23.42 -5.66
N PHE A 199 -8.51 -23.92 -5.73
CA PHE A 199 -7.47 -23.58 -4.76
C PHE A 199 -7.11 -22.10 -4.83
N VAL A 200 -6.84 -21.59 -6.03
CA VAL A 200 -6.48 -20.18 -6.25
C VAL A 200 -7.63 -19.25 -5.88
N LEU A 201 -8.87 -19.59 -6.27
CA LEU A 201 -10.05 -18.80 -5.91
C LEU A 201 -10.25 -18.75 -4.39
N GLY A 202 -10.08 -19.88 -3.69
CA GLY A 202 -10.20 -19.94 -2.24
C GLY A 202 -9.14 -19.09 -1.53
N ALA A 203 -7.88 -19.24 -1.95
CA ALA A 203 -6.77 -18.46 -1.41
C ALA A 203 -6.95 -16.95 -1.68
N SER A 204 -7.28 -16.57 -2.92
CA SER A 204 -7.43 -15.16 -3.30
C SER A 204 -8.55 -14.45 -2.54
N VAL A 205 -9.67 -15.15 -2.29
CA VAL A 205 -10.80 -14.62 -1.53
C VAL A 205 -10.41 -14.36 -0.07
N LEU A 206 -9.74 -15.32 0.58
CA LEU A 206 -9.27 -15.14 1.96
C LEU A 206 -8.24 -14.03 2.05
N THR A 207 -7.28 -13.98 1.12
CA THR A 207 -6.26 -12.94 1.05
C THR A 207 -6.90 -11.57 0.89
N SER A 208 -7.94 -11.44 0.07
CA SER A 208 -8.67 -10.17 -0.11
C SER A 208 -9.32 -9.68 1.19
N VAL A 209 -9.94 -10.57 1.97
CA VAL A 209 -10.55 -10.22 3.26
C VAL A 209 -9.49 -9.73 4.27
N ILE A 210 -8.40 -10.49 4.42
CA ILE A 210 -7.33 -10.15 5.38
C ILE A 210 -6.56 -8.90 4.95
N ALA A 211 -6.34 -8.70 3.66
CA ALA A 211 -5.73 -7.49 3.13
C ALA A 211 -6.54 -6.24 3.51
N GLN A 212 -7.87 -6.29 3.47
CA GLN A 212 -8.72 -5.20 3.96
C GLN A 212 -8.54 -4.95 5.45
N TRP A 213 -8.46 -6.01 6.26
CA TRP A 213 -8.20 -5.88 7.71
C TRP A 213 -6.83 -5.26 8.02
N MET A 214 -5.83 -5.49 7.15
CA MET A 214 -4.51 -4.88 7.26
C MET A 214 -4.51 -3.41 6.82
N TRP A 215 -5.27 -3.07 5.78
CA TRP A 215 -5.29 -1.73 5.19
C TRP A 215 -6.12 -0.72 5.98
N MET A 216 -7.32 -1.12 6.43
CA MET A 216 -8.26 -0.27 7.15
C MET A 216 -7.70 0.45 8.38
N PRO A 217 -6.96 -0.20 9.31
CA PRO A 217 -6.41 0.52 10.46
C PRO A 217 -5.36 1.56 10.05
N GLY A 218 -4.68 1.34 8.92
CA GLY A 218 -3.83 2.35 8.30
C GLY A 218 -4.62 3.58 7.89
N ILE A 219 -5.76 3.42 7.24
CA ILE A 219 -6.61 4.56 6.86
C ILE A 219 -7.16 5.29 8.09
N VAL A 220 -7.60 4.55 9.12
CA VAL A 220 -8.13 5.15 10.35
C VAL A 220 -7.04 5.92 11.12
N ILE A 221 -5.84 5.36 11.27
CA ILE A 221 -4.77 6.06 11.98
C ILE A 221 -4.29 7.28 11.19
N LEU A 222 -4.22 7.20 9.86
CA LEU A 222 -3.84 8.33 9.01
C LEU A 222 -4.86 9.47 9.10
N SER A 223 -6.16 9.18 9.15
CA SER A 223 -7.19 10.21 9.31
C SER A 223 -7.13 10.86 10.70
N GLN A 224 -6.81 10.11 11.76
CA GLN A 224 -6.63 10.65 13.11
C GLN A 224 -5.35 11.48 13.29
N LEU A 225 -4.35 11.25 12.43
CA LEU A 225 -3.10 12.01 12.41
C LEU A 225 -3.16 13.27 11.55
N CYS A 226 -4.28 13.49 10.87
CA CYS A 226 -4.54 14.71 10.11
C CYS A 226 -4.91 15.86 11.07
N PRO A 227 -4.10 16.93 11.18
CA PRO A 227 -4.40 18.05 12.03
C PRO A 227 -5.54 18.90 11.45
N LYS A 228 -6.34 19.47 12.35
CA LYS A 228 -7.51 20.27 11.97
C LYS A 228 -7.13 21.43 11.06
N GLY A 229 -7.83 21.54 9.93
CA GLY A 229 -7.60 22.59 8.93
C GLY A 229 -6.54 22.25 7.87
N MET A 230 -5.86 21.10 7.98
CA MET A 230 -4.92 20.59 6.97
C MET A 230 -5.19 19.15 6.57
N GLU A 231 -6.39 18.64 6.87
CA GLU A 231 -6.73 17.23 6.73
C GLU A 231 -6.53 16.71 5.31
N ALA A 232 -7.06 17.44 4.31
CA ALA A 232 -6.89 17.06 2.92
C ALA A 232 -5.42 17.01 2.48
N THR A 233 -4.62 18.01 2.86
CA THR A 233 -3.19 18.09 2.49
C THR A 233 -2.39 16.98 3.16
N MET A 234 -2.59 16.76 4.46
CA MET A 234 -1.88 15.72 5.20
C MET A 234 -2.31 14.32 4.77
N TYR A 235 -3.60 14.10 4.53
CA TYR A 235 -4.08 12.83 4.01
C TYR A 235 -3.50 12.53 2.62
N ALA A 236 -3.51 13.51 1.71
CA ALA A 236 -2.91 13.35 0.38
C ALA A 236 -1.41 13.06 0.45
N LEU A 237 -0.70 13.72 1.37
CA LEU A 237 0.73 13.54 1.57
C LEU A 237 1.07 12.14 2.11
N LEU A 238 0.30 11.66 3.09
CA LEU A 238 0.47 10.32 3.68
C LEU A 238 0.05 9.21 2.71
N ALA A 239 -1.06 9.39 1.99
CA ALA A 239 -1.49 8.48 0.93
C ALA A 239 -0.47 8.42 -0.21
N GLY A 240 0.14 9.56 -0.57
CA GLY A 240 1.23 9.60 -1.53
C GLY A 240 2.46 8.82 -1.08
N CYS A 241 2.81 8.84 0.22
CA CYS A 241 3.86 7.98 0.76
C CYS A 241 3.53 6.49 0.64
N HIS A 242 2.28 6.10 0.89
CA HIS A 242 1.85 4.72 0.69
C HIS A 242 2.00 4.28 -0.77
N ASN A 243 1.59 5.12 -1.72
CA ASN A 243 1.77 4.86 -3.14
C ASN A 243 3.25 4.77 -3.55
N LEU A 244 4.09 5.66 -3.01
CA LEU A 244 5.54 5.57 -3.18
C LEU A 244 6.09 4.24 -2.65
N GLY A 245 5.62 3.79 -1.49
CA GLY A 245 5.93 2.46 -0.97
C GLY A 245 5.58 1.34 -1.94
N ASN A 246 4.41 1.38 -2.57
CA ASN A 246 4.01 0.40 -3.61
C ASN A 246 4.92 0.44 -4.84
N THR A 247 5.37 1.64 -5.25
CA THR A 247 6.37 1.80 -6.32
C THR A 247 7.69 1.14 -5.95
N VAL A 248 8.21 1.39 -4.74
CA VAL A 248 9.42 0.74 -4.24
C VAL A 248 9.25 -0.78 -4.22
N ALA A 249 8.14 -1.27 -3.69
CA ALA A 249 7.86 -2.69 -3.60
C ALA A 249 7.80 -3.37 -4.98
N SER A 250 7.27 -2.66 -5.98
CA SER A 250 7.21 -3.15 -7.37
C SER A 250 8.59 -3.13 -8.04
N SER A 251 9.35 -2.05 -7.91
CA SER A 251 10.69 -1.94 -8.50
C SER A 251 11.69 -2.90 -7.84
N CYS A 252 11.69 -3.00 -6.51
CA CYS A 252 12.52 -3.96 -5.78
C CYS A 252 12.07 -5.41 -6.03
N GLY A 253 10.77 -5.68 -6.12
CA GLY A 253 10.25 -7.01 -6.47
C GLY A 253 10.68 -7.45 -7.87
N ALA A 254 10.60 -6.57 -8.86
CA ALA A 254 11.12 -6.83 -10.19
C ALA A 254 12.64 -7.08 -10.20
N TRP A 255 13.41 -6.33 -9.39
CA TRP A 255 14.85 -6.54 -9.29
C TRP A 255 15.20 -7.88 -8.61
N VAL A 256 14.45 -8.29 -7.59
CA VAL A 256 14.59 -9.62 -6.99
C VAL A 256 14.28 -10.72 -8.00
N LEU A 257 13.23 -10.56 -8.81
CA LEU A 257 12.91 -11.52 -9.87
C LEU A 257 14.03 -11.62 -10.93
N GLU A 258 14.67 -10.50 -11.29
CA GLU A 258 15.86 -10.50 -12.15
C GLU A 258 17.02 -11.29 -11.53
N LEU A 259 17.30 -11.09 -10.24
CA LEU A 259 18.34 -11.81 -9.51
C LEU A 259 18.06 -13.31 -9.39
N LEU A 260 16.79 -13.71 -9.36
CA LEU A 260 16.35 -15.11 -9.34
C LEU A 260 16.27 -15.73 -10.75
N HIS A 261 16.60 -14.96 -11.80
CA HIS A 261 16.43 -15.35 -13.21
C HIS A 261 14.98 -15.72 -13.58
N CYS A 262 14.01 -15.07 -12.94
CA CYS A 262 12.57 -15.23 -13.15
C CYS A 262 12.00 -14.04 -13.94
N GLN A 263 12.22 -14.01 -15.26
CA GLN A 263 11.76 -12.91 -16.13
C GLN A 263 10.92 -13.42 -17.33
N PRO A 264 9.79 -14.10 -17.06
CA PRO A 264 9.03 -14.74 -18.12
C PRO A 264 8.54 -13.71 -19.14
N THR A 265 8.67 -14.07 -20.42
CA THR A 265 8.27 -13.23 -21.55
C THR A 265 7.03 -13.79 -22.26
N GLY A 266 6.61 -15.00 -21.90
CA GLY A 266 5.61 -15.78 -22.64
C GLY A 266 6.22 -16.49 -23.84
N ALA A 267 7.52 -16.79 -23.81
CA ALA A 267 8.17 -17.58 -24.85
C ALA A 267 7.92 -19.09 -24.66
N ILE A 268 8.13 -19.87 -25.71
CA ILE A 268 7.95 -21.33 -25.67
C ILE A 268 9.06 -21.95 -24.81
N GLY A 269 8.69 -22.81 -23.86
CA GLY A 269 9.65 -23.57 -23.04
C GLY A 269 10.27 -22.80 -21.87
N GLU A 270 9.54 -21.86 -21.26
CA GLU A 270 10.02 -21.02 -20.15
C GLU A 270 9.92 -21.67 -18.76
N SER A 271 9.68 -22.98 -18.65
CA SER A 271 9.49 -23.68 -17.35
C SER A 271 10.58 -23.38 -16.30
N LYS A 272 11.85 -23.21 -16.73
CA LYS A 272 12.97 -22.89 -15.83
C LYS A 272 12.85 -21.52 -15.16
N GLN A 273 12.13 -20.59 -15.78
CA GLN A 273 11.94 -19.25 -15.23
C GLN A 273 10.98 -19.21 -14.05
N PHE A 274 10.21 -20.28 -13.83
CA PHE A 274 9.29 -20.40 -12.70
C PHE A 274 9.87 -21.17 -11.51
N GLU A 275 11.04 -21.82 -11.66
CA GLU A 275 11.66 -22.69 -10.64
C GLU A 275 11.93 -21.97 -9.31
N HIS A 276 12.35 -20.71 -9.37
CA HIS A 276 12.66 -19.90 -8.18
C HIS A 276 11.55 -18.91 -7.80
N LEU A 277 10.38 -18.93 -8.48
CA LEU A 277 9.31 -17.97 -8.22
C LEU A 277 8.76 -18.06 -6.78
N TRP A 278 8.76 -19.27 -6.21
CA TRP A 278 8.39 -19.49 -4.81
C TRP A 278 9.32 -18.75 -3.84
N VAL A 279 10.61 -18.57 -4.17
CA VAL A 279 11.56 -17.79 -3.36
C VAL A 279 11.14 -16.32 -3.33
N GLY A 280 10.70 -15.78 -4.48
CA GLY A 280 10.13 -14.44 -4.57
C GLY A 280 8.90 -14.27 -3.67
N SER A 281 8.02 -15.27 -3.64
CA SER A 281 6.84 -15.30 -2.75
C SER A 281 7.21 -15.40 -1.25
N VAL A 282 8.24 -16.17 -0.91
CA VAL A 282 8.77 -16.21 0.47
C VAL A 282 9.32 -14.85 0.86
N LEU A 283 10.10 -14.19 0.00
CA LEU A 283 10.66 -12.88 0.27
C LEU A 283 9.58 -11.81 0.44
N SER A 284 8.56 -11.80 -0.42
CA SER A 284 7.43 -10.86 -0.30
C SER A 284 6.61 -11.07 0.96
N THR A 285 6.68 -12.25 1.58
CA THR A 285 6.01 -12.59 2.83
C THR A 285 6.86 -12.29 4.07
N VAL A 286 8.14 -12.67 4.04
CA VAL A 286 9.04 -12.57 5.21
C VAL A 286 9.50 -11.13 5.43
N LEU A 287 9.78 -10.37 4.37
CA LEU A 287 10.28 -8.99 4.52
C LEU A 287 9.29 -8.07 5.26
N PRO A 288 7.98 -8.06 4.95
CA PRO A 288 6.98 -7.31 5.72
C PRO A 288 6.71 -7.87 7.12
N MET A 289 7.19 -9.07 7.47
CA MET A 289 7.15 -9.53 8.87
C MET A 289 8.23 -8.88 9.72
N VAL A 290 9.38 -8.54 9.12
CA VAL A 290 10.48 -7.89 9.83
C VAL A 290 10.07 -6.51 10.36
N THR A 291 9.20 -5.79 9.65
CA THR A 291 8.67 -4.48 10.10
C THR A 291 7.81 -4.60 11.36
N LEU A 292 7.25 -5.77 11.67
CA LEU A 292 6.53 -5.99 12.94
C LEU A 292 7.43 -5.83 14.17
N ILE A 293 8.75 -6.03 14.04
CA ILE A 293 9.71 -5.79 15.12
C ILE A 293 9.73 -4.29 15.48
N LEU A 294 9.47 -3.41 14.51
CA LEU A 294 9.43 -1.95 14.69
C LEU A 294 8.06 -1.45 15.16
N LEU A 295 7.02 -2.29 15.12
CA LEU A 295 5.65 -1.97 15.52
C LEU A 295 5.54 -1.32 16.92
N PRO A 296 6.18 -1.84 18.00
CA PRO A 296 6.06 -1.22 19.33
C PRO A 296 6.73 0.15 19.42
N TRP A 297 7.66 0.47 18.53
CA TRP A 297 8.39 1.75 18.53
C TRP A 297 7.75 2.81 17.64
N LEU A 298 7.17 2.40 16.50
CA LEU A 298 6.61 3.31 15.49
C LEU A 298 5.11 3.55 15.64
N ILE A 299 4.32 2.55 16.04
CA ILE A 299 2.87 2.67 16.15
C ILE A 299 2.48 2.92 17.61
N PRO A 300 1.62 3.91 17.94
CA PRO A 300 1.16 4.13 19.31
C PRO A 300 0.33 2.95 19.84
N ASN A 301 0.42 2.69 21.15
CA ASN A 301 -0.44 1.70 21.80
C ASN A 301 -1.81 2.32 22.12
N ALA A 302 -2.62 2.53 21.09
CA ALA A 302 -3.94 3.13 21.19
C ALA A 302 -4.98 2.23 20.51
N ARG A 303 -6.23 2.34 20.95
CA ARG A 303 -7.38 1.78 20.24
C ARG A 303 -7.75 2.69 19.08
N GLN A 304 -8.41 2.13 18.09
CA GLN A 304 -8.90 2.90 16.94
C GLN A 304 -9.97 3.94 17.34
N THR A 305 -10.62 3.76 18.49
CA THR A 305 -11.59 4.72 19.05
C THR A 305 -10.94 5.91 19.76
N ASP A 306 -9.63 5.84 20.02
CA ASP A 306 -8.93 6.86 20.79
C ASP A 306 -8.53 8.03 19.87
N LYS A 307 -8.57 9.26 20.41
CA LYS A 307 -8.04 10.43 19.69
C LYS A 307 -6.51 10.47 19.85
N LEU A 308 -5.80 10.46 18.72
CA LEU A 308 -4.32 10.50 18.71
C LEU A 308 -3.73 11.91 18.72
N LEU A 309 -4.50 12.89 18.29
CA LEU A 309 -4.16 14.31 18.35
C LEU A 309 -5.20 15.03 19.22
N GLU A 310 -4.75 15.97 20.05
CA GLU A 310 -5.66 16.79 20.85
C GLU A 310 -6.41 17.78 19.97
N ASP A 311 -7.67 18.10 20.33
CA ASP A 311 -8.58 18.92 19.52
C ASP A 311 -8.07 20.35 19.22
N CYS A 312 -7.04 20.81 19.94
CA CYS A 312 -6.41 22.13 19.81
C CYS A 312 -5.17 22.14 18.90
N GLU A 313 -4.65 20.98 18.49
CA GLU A 313 -3.43 20.90 17.69
C GLU A 313 -3.73 21.10 16.19
N ARG A 314 -3.56 22.34 15.72
CA ARG A 314 -3.76 22.72 14.30
C ARG A 314 -2.48 22.63 13.45
N ASP A 315 -1.34 22.32 14.04
CA ASP A 315 -0.02 22.38 13.40
C ASP A 315 0.62 21.00 13.25
N ALA A 316 0.75 20.55 12.00
CA ALA A 316 1.34 19.26 11.61
C ALA A 316 2.84 19.15 11.95
N THR A 317 3.49 20.29 12.19
CA THR A 317 4.94 20.42 12.33
C THR A 317 5.34 20.80 13.76
N SER A 318 4.36 20.93 14.66
CA SER A 318 4.59 21.29 16.06
C SER A 318 5.51 20.27 16.75
N GLY A 319 6.57 20.77 17.37
CA GLY A 319 7.57 19.93 18.05
C GLY A 319 8.44 19.07 17.12
N SER A 320 8.43 19.31 15.80
CA SER A 320 9.32 18.65 14.84
C SER A 320 10.79 18.89 15.17
N LEU A 321 11.67 18.01 14.69
CA LEU A 321 13.11 18.16 14.90
C LEU A 321 13.62 19.46 14.28
N TRP A 322 13.10 19.82 13.11
CA TRP A 322 13.41 21.08 12.44
C TRP A 322 13.08 22.30 13.28
N LYS A 323 11.85 22.40 13.81
CA LYS A 323 11.46 23.54 14.66
C LYS A 323 12.28 23.61 15.95
N ARG A 324 12.66 22.46 16.53
CA ARG A 324 13.55 22.42 17.71
C ARG A 324 14.97 22.89 17.40
N TRP A 325 15.45 22.68 16.17
CA TRP A 325 16.77 23.14 15.72
C TRP A 325 16.76 24.63 15.40
N VAL A 326 15.73 25.13 14.71
CA VAL A 326 15.61 26.55 14.34
C VAL A 326 15.29 27.45 15.55
N ALA A 327 14.68 26.91 16.60
CA ALA A 327 14.37 27.64 17.83
C ALA A 327 15.54 27.70 18.84
N ARG A 328 16.70 27.10 18.54
CA ARG A 328 17.95 27.21 19.30
C ARG A 328 18.86 28.25 18.66
#